data_AF-A0A436DRH9-F1
#
_entry.id   AF-A0A436DRH9-F1
#
_cell.length_a   1.000
_cell.length_b   1.000
_cell.length_c   1.000
_cell.angle_alpha   90.00
_cell.angle_beta   90.00
_cell.angle_gamma   90.00
#
_symmetry.space_group_name_H-M   'P 1'
#
loop_
_entity.id
_entity.type
_entity.pdbx_description
1 polymer ?
#
loop_
_entity_poly.entity_id
_entity_poly.type
_entity_poly.pdbx_seq_one_letter_code
_entity_poly.pdbx_strand_id
1 'polypeptide(L)'
;ILKRTGAYHEYRQVLAVDAAGKTAIHSGPKALGIWAEARADNVACGGNMLAHDGVPQAMVEAFLASEGHLGDRLIATMRAALKAGGEAGPVHSAGMKLVREVAWPVADLRCDWTDDCPIEQLATLWELYKPQLDAYVTRAIN
;
A
#
# COMPACT_ATOMS: atom_id res chain seq x y z
N ILE A 1 -16.29 6.26 -14.36
CA ILE A 1 -17.07 7.19 -13.51
C ILE A 1 -16.15 8.23 -12.87
N LEU A 2 -15.16 7.83 -12.06
CA LEU A 2 -14.20 8.74 -11.42
C LEU A 2 -13.53 9.75 -12.37
N LYS A 3 -13.03 9.32 -13.53
CA LYS A 3 -12.43 10.21 -14.54
C LYS A 3 -13.40 11.24 -15.14
N ARG A 4 -14.70 10.92 -15.23
CA ARG A 4 -15.71 11.78 -15.85
C ARG A 4 -16.15 12.92 -14.93
N THR A 5 -16.07 12.72 -13.62
CA THR A 5 -16.52 13.69 -12.61
C THR A 5 -15.38 14.30 -11.81
N GLY A 6 -14.16 13.74 -11.88
CA GLY A 6 -12.99 14.22 -11.16
C GLY A 6 -12.32 15.40 -11.85
N ALA A 7 -12.41 16.58 -11.22
CA ALA A 7 -11.58 17.72 -11.60
C ALA A 7 -10.08 17.38 -11.40
N TYR A 8 -9.23 17.89 -12.30
CA TYR A 8 -7.76 17.76 -12.22
C TYR A 8 -7.22 16.32 -12.15
N HIS A 9 -7.94 15.33 -12.70
CA HIS A 9 -7.51 13.92 -12.70
C HIS A 9 -6.16 13.68 -13.40
N GLU A 10 -5.73 14.60 -14.25
CA GLU A 10 -4.41 14.58 -14.88
C GLU A 10 -3.24 14.77 -13.90
N TYR A 11 -3.49 15.28 -12.69
CA TYR A 11 -2.50 15.45 -11.61
C TYR A 11 -2.58 14.37 -10.53
N ARG A 12 -3.37 13.31 -10.74
CA ARG A 12 -3.68 12.29 -9.72
C ARG A 12 -3.34 10.91 -10.21
N GLN A 13 -3.00 10.03 -9.29
CA GLN A 13 -2.99 8.58 -9.50
C GLN A 13 -4.14 7.94 -8.71
N VAL A 14 -4.81 6.96 -9.32
CA VAL A 14 -5.85 6.16 -8.67
C VAL A 14 -5.65 4.71 -9.08
N LEU A 15 -5.52 3.84 -8.09
CA LEU A 15 -5.33 2.40 -8.25
C LEU A 15 -6.51 1.69 -7.59
N ALA A 16 -7.06 0.69 -8.24
CA ALA A 16 -8.18 -0.10 -7.73
C ALA A 16 -8.01 -1.57 -8.09
N VAL A 17 -8.38 -2.43 -7.15
CA VAL A 17 -8.52 -3.88 -7.34
C VAL A 17 -9.97 -4.22 -6.98
N ASP A 18 -10.68 -4.93 -7.86
CA ASP A 18 -12.04 -5.37 -7.59
C ASP A 18 -12.10 -6.68 -6.78
N ALA A 19 -13.29 -7.10 -6.37
CA ALA A 19 -13.49 -8.31 -5.58
C ALA A 19 -13.15 -9.61 -6.34
N ALA A 20 -12.99 -9.56 -7.67
CA ALA A 20 -12.54 -10.67 -8.49
C ALA A 20 -11.01 -10.61 -8.74
N GLY A 21 -10.29 -9.70 -8.09
CA GLY A 21 -8.85 -9.53 -8.21
C GLY A 21 -8.40 -8.76 -9.45
N LYS A 22 -9.33 -8.17 -10.22
CA LYS A 22 -8.98 -7.39 -11.42
C LYS A 22 -8.50 -6.01 -11.05
N THR A 23 -7.39 -5.61 -11.65
CA THR A 23 -6.74 -4.33 -11.38
C THR A 23 -7.03 -3.29 -12.47
N ALA A 24 -7.37 -2.07 -12.05
CA ALA A 24 -7.44 -0.89 -12.89
C ALA A 24 -6.59 0.24 -12.28
N ILE A 25 -5.79 0.90 -13.12
CA ILE A 25 -4.92 2.00 -12.71
C ILE A 25 -5.15 3.19 -13.65
N HIS A 26 -5.20 4.38 -13.07
CA HIS A 26 -5.12 5.66 -13.77
C HIS A 26 -3.95 6.44 -13.21
N SER A 27 -2.96 6.73 -14.05
CA SER A 27 -1.88 7.66 -13.76
C SER A 27 -2.02 8.90 -14.64
N GLY A 28 -2.29 10.04 -14.02
CA GLY A 28 -2.44 11.31 -14.73
C GLY A 28 -1.11 11.75 -15.37
N PRO A 29 -1.13 12.26 -16.62
CA PRO A 29 0.11 12.61 -17.34
C PRO A 29 0.85 13.82 -16.74
N LYS A 30 0.24 14.53 -15.78
CA LYS A 30 0.84 15.64 -15.03
C LYS A 30 1.21 15.25 -13.59
N ALA A 31 1.29 13.96 -13.27
CA ALA A 31 1.88 13.50 -12.02
C ALA A 31 3.34 13.98 -11.91
N LEU A 32 3.74 14.40 -10.72
CA LEU A 32 5.03 15.05 -10.49
C LEU A 32 6.18 14.02 -10.49
N GLY A 33 7.29 14.36 -11.15
CA GLY A 33 8.51 13.55 -11.16
C GLY A 33 8.37 12.26 -11.97
N ILE A 34 9.21 11.28 -11.66
CA ILE A 34 9.07 9.92 -12.21
C ILE A 34 7.85 9.29 -11.55
N TRP A 35 6.88 8.89 -12.37
CA TRP A 35 5.73 8.12 -11.96
C TRP A 35 5.71 6.81 -12.71
N ALA A 36 5.26 5.76 -12.04
CA ALA A 36 5.13 4.44 -12.62
C ALA A 36 4.01 3.66 -11.93
N GLU A 37 3.63 2.57 -12.57
CA GLU A 37 2.61 1.65 -12.09
C GLU A 37 3.00 0.22 -12.46
N ALA A 38 2.58 -0.74 -11.64
CA ALA A 38 2.68 -2.16 -11.90
C ALA A 38 1.44 -2.86 -11.35
N ARG A 39 1.09 -4.00 -11.93
CA ARG A 39 -0.10 -4.76 -11.54
C ARG A 39 0.13 -6.25 -11.70
N ALA A 40 -0.58 -7.02 -10.90
CA ALA A 40 -0.75 -8.46 -11.04
C ALA A 40 -2.16 -8.83 -10.55
N ASP A 41 -2.49 -10.12 -10.57
CA ASP A 41 -3.73 -10.61 -9.98
C ASP A 41 -3.77 -10.25 -8.49
N ASN A 42 -4.85 -9.58 -8.07
CA ASN A 42 -5.05 -9.05 -6.72
C ASN A 42 -4.08 -7.93 -6.29
N VAL A 43 -3.32 -7.32 -7.22
CA VAL A 43 -2.30 -6.32 -6.89
C VAL A 43 -2.34 -5.12 -7.83
N ALA A 44 -2.27 -3.94 -7.24
CA ALA A 44 -2.02 -2.68 -7.93
C ALA A 44 -0.97 -1.89 -7.13
N CYS A 45 0.18 -1.61 -7.75
CA CYS A 45 1.24 -0.78 -7.16
C CYS A 45 1.49 0.42 -8.05
N GLY A 46 1.79 1.57 -7.44
CA GLY A 46 2.08 2.79 -8.18
C GLY A 46 2.54 3.88 -7.26
N GLY A 47 3.17 4.88 -7.85
CA GLY A 47 3.64 6.06 -7.14
C GLY A 47 4.10 7.14 -8.11
N ASN A 48 4.30 8.33 -7.56
CA ASN A 48 4.90 9.48 -8.20
C ASN A 48 6.06 9.97 -7.34
N MET A 49 6.93 10.83 -7.89
CA MET A 49 8.19 11.20 -7.24
C MET A 49 9.04 9.97 -6.86
N LEU A 50 9.08 8.96 -7.72
CA LEU A 50 9.87 7.75 -7.50
C LEU A 50 11.35 7.99 -7.81
N ALA A 51 12.24 7.21 -7.16
CA ALA A 51 13.66 7.21 -7.50
C ALA A 51 13.91 6.73 -8.94
N HIS A 52 13.12 5.76 -9.41
CA HIS A 52 13.07 5.29 -10.80
C HIS A 52 11.75 4.52 -11.06
N ASP A 53 11.46 4.20 -12.31
CA ASP A 53 10.21 3.58 -12.77
C ASP A 53 10.04 2.09 -12.40
N GLY A 54 11.11 1.42 -11.97
CA GLY A 54 11.10 0.02 -11.55
C GLY A 54 10.58 -0.23 -10.13
N VAL A 55 10.39 0.79 -9.30
CA VAL A 55 9.97 0.63 -7.90
C VAL A 55 8.61 -0.10 -7.76
N PRO A 56 7.54 0.26 -8.50
CA PRO A 56 6.27 -0.45 -8.42
C PRO A 56 6.36 -1.92 -8.86
N GLN A 57 7.22 -2.24 -9.84
CA GLN A 57 7.42 -3.62 -10.27
C GLN A 57 8.07 -4.47 -9.17
N ALA A 58 9.06 -3.92 -8.47
CA ALA A 58 9.66 -4.57 -7.31
C ALA A 58 8.65 -4.82 -6.17
N MET A 59 7.67 -3.91 -5.99
CA MET A 59 6.58 -4.11 -5.05
C MET A 59 5.70 -5.31 -5.42
N VAL A 60 5.29 -5.39 -6.69
CA VAL A 60 4.48 -6.51 -7.19
C VAL A 60 5.22 -7.84 -6.99
N GLU A 61 6.49 -7.90 -7.39
CA GLU A 61 7.32 -9.11 -7.26
C GLU A 61 7.48 -9.54 -5.80
N ALA A 62 7.74 -8.60 -4.89
CA ALA A 62 7.83 -8.88 -3.47
C ALA A 62 6.50 -9.39 -2.89
N PHE A 63 5.38 -8.81 -3.28
CA PHE A 63 4.06 -9.25 -2.82
C PHE A 63 3.74 -10.68 -3.31
N LEU A 64 4.04 -10.98 -4.57
CA LEU A 64 3.82 -12.31 -5.16
C LEU A 64 4.77 -13.38 -4.59
N ALA A 65 5.99 -13.01 -4.22
CA ALA A 65 6.96 -13.91 -3.59
C ALA A 65 6.74 -14.09 -2.08
N SER A 66 5.86 -13.29 -1.47
CA SER A 66 5.57 -13.35 -0.03
C SER A 66 4.39 -14.26 0.28
N GLU A 67 4.49 -14.98 1.39
CA GLU A 67 3.45 -15.88 1.92
C GLU A 67 3.06 -15.48 3.35
N GLY A 68 1.98 -16.08 3.87
CA GLY A 68 1.51 -15.84 5.23
C GLY A 68 0.43 -14.76 5.33
N HIS A 69 0.34 -14.12 6.51
CA HIS A 69 -0.73 -13.17 6.78
C HIS A 69 -0.60 -11.93 5.88
N LEU A 70 -1.72 -11.40 5.39
CA LEU A 70 -1.72 -10.27 4.44
C LEU A 70 -0.91 -9.07 4.94
N GLY A 71 -1.02 -8.74 6.24
CA GLY A 71 -0.20 -7.70 6.87
C GLY A 71 1.32 -7.91 6.75
N ASP A 72 1.81 -9.14 6.93
CA ASP A 72 3.24 -9.47 6.78
C ASP A 72 3.70 -9.24 5.34
N ARG A 73 2.86 -9.66 4.38
CA ARG A 73 3.09 -9.51 2.94
C ARG A 73 3.15 -8.04 2.51
N LEU A 74 2.27 -7.20 3.07
CA LEU A 74 2.30 -5.75 2.82
C LEU A 74 3.55 -5.08 3.40
N ILE A 75 3.98 -5.45 4.62
CA ILE A 75 5.25 -4.96 5.20
C ILE A 75 6.45 -5.38 4.34
N ALA A 76 6.51 -6.65 3.90
CA ALA A 76 7.56 -7.13 3.01
C ALA A 76 7.60 -6.35 1.67
N THR A 77 6.42 -6.05 1.13
CA THR A 77 6.27 -5.25 -0.11
C THR A 77 6.80 -3.83 0.07
N MET A 78 6.46 -3.15 1.17
CA MET A 78 6.95 -1.80 1.48
C MET A 78 8.48 -1.79 1.65
N ARG A 79 9.04 -2.77 2.35
CA ARG A 79 10.50 -2.94 2.50
C ARG A 79 11.21 -3.14 1.16
N ALA A 80 10.62 -3.95 0.27
CA ALA A 80 11.17 -4.16 -1.06
C ALA A 80 11.12 -2.89 -1.92
N ALA A 81 10.04 -2.10 -1.84
CA ALA A 81 9.93 -0.80 -2.50
C ALA A 81 11.07 0.14 -2.06
N LEU A 82 11.28 0.25 -0.74
CA LEU A 82 12.33 1.09 -0.17
C LEU A 82 13.72 0.60 -0.60
N LYS A 83 13.97 -0.71 -0.57
CA LYS A 83 15.23 -1.32 -1.02
C LYS A 83 15.49 -1.09 -2.51
N ALA A 84 14.45 -1.09 -3.34
CA ALA A 84 14.57 -0.78 -4.77
C ALA A 84 14.91 0.69 -5.03
N GLY A 85 14.65 1.58 -4.07
CA GLY A 85 15.00 3.00 -4.13
C GLY A 85 13.91 3.91 -3.56
N GLY A 86 12.66 3.43 -3.49
CA GLY A 86 11.55 4.15 -2.91
C GLY A 86 11.20 5.45 -3.65
N GLU A 87 10.76 6.44 -2.88
CA GLU A 87 10.57 7.81 -3.35
C GLU A 87 11.93 8.48 -3.59
N ALA A 88 11.98 9.50 -4.45
CA ALA A 88 13.18 10.27 -4.76
C ALA A 88 13.70 11.08 -3.55
N GLY A 89 12.89 11.22 -2.50
CA GLY A 89 13.22 11.88 -1.24
C GLY A 89 13.04 10.97 -0.02
N PRO A 90 13.29 11.48 1.18
CA PRO A 90 13.06 10.72 2.41
C PRO A 90 11.59 10.38 2.59
N VAL A 91 11.32 9.16 3.06
CA VAL A 91 9.97 8.70 3.40
C VAL A 91 9.74 8.96 4.89
N HIS A 92 8.73 9.75 5.23
CA HIS A 92 8.42 10.11 6.61
C HIS A 92 7.16 9.44 7.18
N SER A 93 6.32 8.86 6.31
CA SER A 93 5.06 8.25 6.71
C SER A 93 4.85 6.89 6.06
N ALA A 94 4.14 6.01 6.76
CA ALA A 94 3.68 4.73 6.24
C ALA A 94 2.35 4.34 6.88
N GLY A 95 1.49 3.65 6.14
CA GLY A 95 0.20 3.19 6.66
C GLY A 95 -0.21 1.85 6.07
N MET A 96 -0.96 1.09 6.86
CA MET A 96 -1.54 -0.18 6.44
C MET A 96 -2.98 -0.28 6.93
N LYS A 97 -3.87 -0.67 6.03
CA LYS A 97 -5.28 -0.87 6.31
C LYS A 97 -5.72 -2.24 5.83
N LEU A 98 -6.27 -3.05 6.73
CA LEU A 98 -6.76 -4.40 6.45
C LEU A 98 -8.27 -4.45 6.69
N VAL A 99 -9.00 -5.01 5.73
CA VAL A 99 -10.44 -5.24 5.81
C VAL A 99 -10.72 -6.74 5.63
N ARG A 100 -11.74 -7.26 6.29
CA ARG A 100 -12.23 -8.64 6.12
C ARG A 100 -13.77 -8.65 6.13
N GLU A 101 -14.40 -9.74 6.55
CA GLU A 101 -15.85 -9.97 6.49
C GLU A 101 -16.69 -8.98 7.34
N VAL A 102 -16.08 -8.25 8.27
CA VAL A 102 -16.77 -7.27 9.11
C VAL A 102 -16.86 -5.89 8.45
N ALA A 103 -17.84 -5.09 8.85
CA ALA A 103 -18.13 -3.78 8.24
C ALA A 103 -17.09 -2.68 8.54
N TRP A 104 -16.02 -3.00 9.27
CA TRP A 104 -14.95 -2.07 9.65
C TRP A 104 -13.57 -2.64 9.32
N PRO A 105 -12.53 -1.79 9.22
CA PRO A 105 -11.15 -2.26 9.08
C PRO A 105 -10.72 -3.03 10.33
N VAL A 106 -10.19 -4.24 10.15
CA VAL A 106 -9.66 -5.04 11.26
C VAL A 106 -8.25 -4.64 11.65
N ALA A 107 -7.57 -3.86 10.82
CA ALA A 107 -6.37 -3.09 11.19
C ALA A 107 -6.38 -1.76 10.42
N ASP A 108 -6.06 -0.66 11.11
CA ASP A 108 -5.80 0.66 10.53
C ASP A 108 -4.60 1.24 11.29
N LEU A 109 -3.40 0.96 10.80
CA LEU A 109 -2.13 1.24 11.46
C LEU A 109 -1.38 2.31 10.68
N ARG A 110 -0.85 3.32 11.39
CA ARG A 110 -0.24 4.50 10.78
C ARG A 110 0.99 4.94 11.56
N CYS A 111 2.04 5.26 10.83
CA CYS A 111 3.12 6.14 11.24
C CYS A 111 2.99 7.41 10.41
N ASP A 112 2.46 8.47 11.01
CA ASP A 112 2.12 9.71 10.28
C ASP A 112 3.34 10.62 10.06
N TRP A 113 4.35 10.52 10.92
CA TRP A 113 5.62 11.22 10.77
C TRP A 113 6.72 10.57 11.62
N THR A 114 7.91 10.42 11.06
CA THR A 114 9.15 10.14 11.79
C THR A 114 10.37 10.59 11.00
N ASP A 115 11.46 10.89 11.71
CA ASP A 115 12.78 11.10 11.11
C ASP A 115 13.55 9.77 10.91
N ASP A 116 13.06 8.67 11.50
CA ASP A 116 13.54 7.31 11.28
C ASP A 116 12.80 6.65 10.08
N CYS A 117 12.92 5.34 9.91
CA CYS A 117 12.18 4.62 8.87
C CYS A 117 10.71 4.38 9.27
N PRO A 118 9.71 5.01 8.62
CA PRO A 118 8.30 4.83 8.98
C PRO A 118 7.78 3.41 8.69
N ILE A 119 8.37 2.72 7.71
CA ILE A 119 8.01 1.34 7.36
C ILE A 119 8.39 0.39 8.50
N GLU A 120 9.54 0.61 9.16
CA GLU A 120 9.96 -0.21 10.30
C GLU A 120 9.17 0.11 11.57
N GLN A 121 8.75 1.36 11.76
CA GLN A 121 7.80 1.70 12.83
C GLN A 121 6.45 1.01 12.61
N LEU A 122 5.93 1.03 11.38
CA LEU A 122 4.70 0.36 11.02
C LEU A 122 4.82 -1.17 11.19
N ALA A 123 5.97 -1.75 10.84
CA ALA A 123 6.25 -3.17 11.06
C ALA A 123 6.24 -3.53 12.54
N THR A 124 6.88 -2.71 13.39
CA THR A 124 6.87 -2.90 14.85
C THR A 124 5.45 -2.83 15.40
N LEU A 125 4.65 -1.84 14.96
CA LEU A 125 3.26 -1.70 15.34
C LEU A 125 2.41 -2.90 14.89
N TRP A 126 2.68 -3.44 13.70
CA TRP A 126 2.01 -4.62 13.18
C TRP A 126 2.32 -5.87 14.02
N GLU A 127 3.57 -6.12 14.38
CA GLU A 127 3.95 -7.26 15.25
C GLU A 127 3.26 -7.20 16.62
N LEU A 128 3.09 -5.99 17.19
CA LEU A 128 2.35 -5.80 18.44
C LEU A 128 0.85 -6.05 18.27
N TYR A 129 0.26 -5.59 17.16
CA TYR A 129 -1.18 -5.63 16.94
C TYR A 129 -1.68 -7.00 16.44
N LYS A 130 -0.95 -7.66 15.54
CA LYS A 130 -1.32 -8.90 14.87
C LYS A 130 -1.82 -10.00 15.82
N PRO A 131 -1.17 -10.32 16.95
CA PRO A 131 -1.63 -11.37 17.86
C PRO A 131 -2.97 -11.03 18.55
N GLN A 132 -3.34 -9.75 18.60
CA GLN A 132 -4.53 -9.27 19.29
C GLN A 132 -5.74 -9.11 18.35
N LEU A 133 -5.49 -9.06 17.04
CA LEU A 133 -6.48 -8.75 16.00
C LEU A 133 -7.74 -9.61 16.13
N ASP A 134 -7.60 -10.94 16.18
CA ASP A 134 -8.75 -11.84 16.23
C ASP A 134 -9.54 -11.72 17.53
N ALA A 135 -8.86 -11.46 18.65
CA ALA A 135 -9.53 -11.23 19.93
C ALA A 135 -10.36 -9.93 19.90
N TYR A 136 -9.87 -8.87 19.24
CA TYR A 136 -10.63 -7.63 19.09
C TYR A 136 -11.86 -7.80 18.20
N VAL A 137 -11.74 -8.52 17.09
CA VAL A 137 -12.91 -8.79 16.25
C VAL A 137 -13.92 -9.66 16.98
N THR A 138 -13.48 -10.71 17.68
CA THR A 138 -14.34 -11.62 18.44
C THR A 138 -15.18 -10.89 19.49
N ARG A 139 -14.58 -9.94 20.22
CA ARG A 139 -15.27 -9.13 21.24
C ARG A 139 -16.29 -8.14 20.66
N ALA A 140 -16.15 -7.77 19.39
CA ALA A 140 -17.05 -6.80 18.76
C ALA A 140 -18.29 -7.47 18.15
N ILE A 141 -18.23 -8.78 17.85
CA ILE A 141 -19.31 -9.52 17.19
C ILE A 141 -20.07 -10.48 18.12
N ASN A 142 -19.56 -10.75 19.33
CA ASN A 142 -20.19 -11.61 20.35
C ASN A 142 -20.35 -10.85 21.65
#